data_AF-A0A8J9UY72-F1
#
_entry.id   AF-A0A8J9UY72-F1
#
_cell.length_a   1.000
_cell.length_b   1.000
_cell.length_c   1.000
_cell.angle_alpha   90.00
_cell.angle_beta   90.00
_cell.angle_gamma   90.00
#
_symmetry.space_group_name_H-M   'P 1'
#
loop_
_entity.id
_entity.type
_entity.pdbx_description
1 polymer ?
#
loop_
_entity_poly.entity_id
_entity_poly.type
_entity_poly.pdbx_seq_one_letter_code
_entity_poly.pdbx_strand_id
1 'polypeptide(L)'
;MACTKDYSVDMKDLLSLQKLVIPTKPEVKCLLACAYKDAGTMNSKGLYDLEAGYKIAEMMKNGDEKRLENARKFADICAKVNDEEVSDGEKGCERAVLIFKCVKENAPKTTVLQGSFGPWQENRTNTAILYCKASLLGKVGFDVCCGYFVPLFQ
;
A
#
# COMPACT_ATOMS: atom_id res chain seq x y z
N MET A 1 -3.75 12.83 8.59
CA MET A 1 -2.73 13.47 7.72
C MET A 1 -1.64 14.13 8.57
N ALA A 2 -0.83 13.35 9.26
CA ALA A 2 0.34 13.87 10.00
C ALA A 2 1.54 14.11 9.05
N CYS A 3 1.75 13.20 8.10
CA CYS A 3 2.91 13.18 7.22
C CYS A 3 3.05 14.36 6.24
N THR A 4 1.95 14.98 5.82
CA THR A 4 1.99 16.13 4.90
C THR A 4 2.42 17.43 5.57
N LYS A 5 2.56 17.44 6.91
CA LYS A 5 3.11 18.59 7.65
C LYS A 5 4.63 18.64 7.56
N ASP A 6 5.28 17.48 7.49
CA ASP A 6 6.74 17.35 7.50
C ASP A 6 7.34 17.36 6.08
N TYR A 7 6.53 17.01 5.07
CA TYR A 7 6.95 16.94 3.68
C TYR A 7 6.02 17.77 2.79
N SER A 8 6.55 18.88 2.27
CA SER A 8 5.86 19.71 1.28
C SER A 8 5.82 18.98 -0.06
N VAL A 9 4.72 18.27 -0.32
CA VAL A 9 4.47 17.59 -1.59
C VAL A 9 3.32 18.24 -2.34
N ASP A 10 3.47 18.35 -3.66
CA ASP A 10 2.42 18.89 -4.51
C ASP A 10 1.33 17.83 -4.76
N MET A 11 0.11 18.30 -5.01
CA MET A 11 -0.98 17.42 -5.43
C MET A 11 -0.62 16.57 -6.66
N LYS A 12 0.23 17.08 -7.57
CA LYS A 12 0.72 16.33 -8.73
C LYS A 12 1.59 15.13 -8.34
N ASP A 13 2.38 15.24 -7.28
CA ASP A 13 3.20 14.14 -6.79
C ASP A 13 2.32 13.05 -6.17
N LEU A 14 1.30 13.45 -5.40
CA LEU A 14 0.29 12.52 -4.86
C LEU A 14 -0.48 11.81 -5.98
N LEU A 15 -0.88 12.53 -7.02
CA LEU A 15 -1.54 11.95 -8.19
C LEU A 15 -0.62 11.00 -8.97
N SER A 16 0.70 11.21 -8.92
CA SER A 16 1.68 10.33 -9.56
C SER A 16 1.83 9.01 -8.78
N LEU A 17 1.82 9.07 -7.45
CA LEU A 17 1.74 7.88 -6.60
C LEU A 17 0.44 7.11 -6.86
N GLN A 18 -0.67 7.83 -7.00
CA GLN A 18 -1.95 7.25 -7.44
C GLN A 18 -1.93 6.74 -8.88
N LYS A 19 -0.85 6.84 -9.64
CA LYS A 19 -0.71 6.21 -10.96
C LYS A 19 0.34 5.11 -10.96
N LEU A 20 0.79 4.69 -9.77
CA LEU A 20 1.89 3.74 -9.59
C LEU A 20 3.19 4.22 -10.26
N VAL A 21 3.38 5.55 -10.32
CA VAL A 21 4.64 6.15 -10.75
C VAL A 21 5.58 6.12 -9.55
N ILE A 22 6.76 5.54 -9.76
CA ILE A 22 7.78 5.42 -8.72
C ILE A 22 8.34 6.81 -8.45
N PRO A 23 8.27 7.32 -7.21
CA PRO A 23 8.73 8.66 -6.91
C PRO A 23 10.26 8.75 -6.91
N THR A 24 10.79 9.81 -7.49
CA THR A 24 12.24 10.12 -7.51
C THR A 24 12.60 11.23 -6.53
N LYS A 25 11.67 12.16 -6.27
CA LYS A 25 11.82 13.29 -5.34
C LYS A 25 11.98 12.82 -3.89
N PRO A 26 13.04 13.22 -3.15
CA PRO A 26 13.29 12.79 -1.77
C PRO A 26 12.11 13.01 -0.82
N GLU A 27 11.39 14.14 -0.97
CA GLU A 27 10.26 14.52 -0.12
C GLU A 27 9.10 13.53 -0.28
N VAL A 28 8.85 13.09 -1.51
CA VAL A 28 7.77 12.14 -1.83
C VAL A 28 8.13 10.74 -1.36
N LYS A 29 9.41 10.35 -1.44
CA LYS A 29 9.90 9.08 -0.87
C LYS A 29 9.68 9.03 0.64
N CYS A 30 10.02 10.11 1.34
CA CYS A 30 9.86 10.17 2.79
C CYS A 30 8.40 10.30 3.22
N LEU A 31 7.55 10.96 2.42
CA LEU A 31 6.11 10.95 2.64
C LEU A 31 5.55 9.52 2.61
N LEU A 32 5.98 8.68 1.66
CA LEU A 32 5.57 7.27 1.61
C LEU A 32 6.02 6.51 2.86
N ALA A 33 7.26 6.70 3.31
CA ALA A 33 7.74 6.07 4.53
C ALA A 33 6.92 6.48 5.76
N CYS A 34 6.61 7.77 5.89
CA CYS A 34 5.77 8.27 6.96
C CYS A 34 4.36 7.64 6.88
N ALA A 35 3.75 7.59 5.69
CA ALA A 35 2.45 6.96 5.51
C ALA A 35 2.45 5.47 5.86
N TYR A 36 3.54 4.74 5.53
CA TYR A 36 3.67 3.33 5.92
C TYR A 36 3.90 3.14 7.41
N LYS A 37 4.60 4.06 8.08
CA LYS A 37 4.77 4.07 9.54
C LYS A 37 3.44 4.35 10.24
N ASP A 38 2.68 5.32 9.76
CA ASP A 38 1.34 5.66 10.25
C ASP A 38 0.34 4.50 10.05
N ALA A 39 0.44 3.80 8.92
CA ALA A 39 -0.35 2.60 8.64
C ALA A 39 0.12 1.35 9.39
N GLY A 40 1.27 1.40 10.09
CA GLY A 40 1.87 0.28 10.78
C GLY A 40 2.50 -0.80 9.88
N THR A 41 2.57 -0.57 8.56
CA THR A 41 3.22 -1.47 7.60
C THR A 41 4.74 -1.30 7.52
N MET A 42 5.26 -0.26 8.16
CA MET A 42 6.67 -0.01 8.35
C MET A 42 6.92 0.29 9.83
N ASN A 43 7.93 -0.33 10.43
CA ASN A 43 8.23 -0.12 11.84
C ASN A 43 9.09 1.15 12.05
N SER A 44 9.38 1.47 13.31
CA SER A 44 10.16 2.65 13.69
C SER A 44 11.56 2.68 13.09
N LYS A 45 12.14 1.50 12.81
CA LYS A 45 13.46 1.34 12.16
C LYS A 45 13.41 1.50 10.63
N GLY A 46 12.26 1.87 10.06
CA GLY A 46 12.11 2.04 8.61
C GLY A 46 12.10 0.71 7.85
N LEU A 47 11.86 -0.41 8.52
CA LEU A 47 11.75 -1.74 7.91
C LEU A 47 10.29 -2.09 7.65
N TYR A 48 10.03 -2.82 6.57
CA TYR A 48 8.73 -3.41 6.29
C TYR A 48 8.34 -4.37 7.42
N ASP A 49 7.11 -4.22 7.92
CA ASP A 49 6.55 -5.07 8.97
C ASP A 49 5.76 -6.22 8.33
N LEU A 50 6.35 -7.42 8.35
CA LEU A 50 5.75 -8.62 7.79
C LEU A 50 4.48 -9.06 8.54
N GLU A 51 4.44 -8.89 9.86
CA GLU A 51 3.25 -9.24 10.63
C GLU A 51 2.08 -8.31 10.29
N ALA A 52 2.34 -7.01 10.12
CA ALA A 52 1.35 -6.08 9.60
C ALA A 52 0.91 -6.44 8.17
N GLY A 53 1.86 -6.88 7.33
CA GLY A 53 1.58 -7.44 6.00
C GLY A 53 0.60 -8.62 6.04
N TYR A 54 0.79 -9.56 6.97
CA TYR A 54 -0.12 -10.69 7.17
C TYR A 54 -1.48 -10.27 7.71
N LYS A 55 -1.55 -9.29 8.61
CA LYS A 55 -2.84 -8.73 9.08
C LYS A 55 -3.62 -8.12 7.91
N ILE A 56 -2.95 -7.41 7.01
CA ILE A 56 -3.57 -6.88 5.78
C ILE A 56 -4.01 -8.03 4.87
N ALA A 57 -3.20 -9.08 4.72
CA ALA A 57 -3.57 -10.26 3.96
C ALA A 57 -4.87 -10.92 4.47
N GLU A 58 -5.02 -11.06 5.80
CA GLU A 58 -6.25 -11.54 6.44
C GLU A 58 -7.44 -10.62 6.17
N MET A 59 -7.26 -9.30 6.28
CA MET A 59 -8.31 -8.33 5.95
C MET A 59 -8.73 -8.39 4.49
N MET A 60 -7.79 -8.69 3.58
CA MET A 60 -8.04 -8.73 2.14
C MET A 60 -8.58 -10.07 1.63
N LYS A 61 -8.59 -11.14 2.44
CA LYS A 61 -8.98 -12.48 1.97
C LYS A 61 -10.42 -12.55 1.47
N ASN A 62 -11.33 -11.75 2.05
CA ASN A 62 -12.76 -11.75 1.72
C ASN A 62 -13.39 -13.15 1.62
N GLY A 63 -13.08 -14.03 2.57
CA GLY A 63 -13.56 -15.41 2.59
C GLY A 63 -12.94 -16.35 1.54
N ASP A 64 -11.94 -15.90 0.76
CA ASP A 64 -11.20 -16.72 -0.19
C ASP A 64 -9.82 -17.10 0.40
N GLU A 65 -9.66 -18.36 0.78
CA GLU A 65 -8.41 -18.89 1.33
C GLU A 65 -7.26 -18.87 0.31
N LYS A 66 -7.53 -19.06 -0.98
CA LYS A 66 -6.50 -18.96 -2.03
C LYS A 66 -6.01 -17.51 -2.14
N ARG A 67 -6.89 -16.55 -1.93
CA ARG A 67 -6.53 -15.12 -1.88
C ARG A 67 -5.69 -14.81 -0.64
N LEU A 68 -5.99 -15.40 0.51
CA LEU A 68 -5.16 -15.28 1.71
C LEU A 68 -3.74 -15.82 1.48
N GLU A 69 -3.62 -17.04 0.95
CA GLU A 69 -2.32 -17.64 0.64
C GLU A 69 -1.48 -16.76 -0.28
N ASN A 70 -2.13 -16.22 -1.33
CA ASN A 70 -1.48 -15.32 -2.27
C ASN A 70 -1.09 -13.98 -1.65
N ALA A 71 -1.90 -13.45 -0.75
CA ALA A 71 -1.62 -12.22 -0.02
C ALA A 71 -0.43 -12.40 0.94
N ARG A 72 -0.36 -13.55 1.63
CA ARG A 72 0.78 -13.90 2.50
C ARG A 72 2.07 -14.05 1.69
N LYS A 73 2.04 -14.82 0.59
CA LYS A 73 3.18 -14.95 -0.34
C LYS A 73 3.64 -13.59 -0.87
N PHE A 74 2.70 -12.69 -1.16
CA PHE A 74 3.03 -11.34 -1.59
C PHE A 74 3.73 -10.53 -0.49
N ALA A 75 3.25 -10.61 0.75
CA ALA A 75 3.92 -9.99 1.90
C ALA A 75 5.34 -10.56 2.09
N ASP A 76 5.53 -11.87 1.94
CA ASP A 76 6.86 -12.51 1.99
C ASP A 76 7.80 -12.01 0.90
N ILE A 77 7.30 -11.90 -0.34
CA ILE A 77 8.10 -11.39 -1.47
C ILE A 77 8.53 -9.95 -1.18
N CYS A 78 7.62 -9.10 -0.69
CA CYS A 78 7.94 -7.71 -0.40
C CYS A 78 8.72 -7.52 0.90
N ALA A 79 8.74 -8.47 1.83
CA ALA A 79 9.58 -8.39 3.02
C ALA A 79 11.08 -8.46 2.69
N LYS A 80 11.46 -9.08 1.57
CA LYS A 80 12.86 -9.12 1.09
C LYS A 80 13.45 -7.74 0.84
N VAL A 81 12.62 -6.71 0.65
CA VAL A 81 13.11 -5.33 0.53
C VAL A 81 13.80 -4.85 1.80
N ASN A 82 13.68 -5.54 2.94
CA ASN A 82 14.42 -5.26 4.17
C ASN A 82 15.91 -5.62 4.06
N ASP A 83 16.27 -6.56 3.20
CA ASP A 83 17.65 -7.00 2.99
C ASP A 83 18.44 -6.07 2.05
N GLU A 84 17.73 -5.18 1.34
CA GLU A 84 18.34 -4.18 0.47
C GLU A 84 19.01 -3.07 1.30
N GLU A 85 20.21 -2.68 0.89
CA GLU A 85 20.92 -1.54 1.47
C GLU A 85 20.25 -0.23 1.04
N VAL A 86 20.04 0.66 2.00
CA VAL A 86 19.45 1.99 1.77
C VAL A 86 20.33 3.06 2.40
N SER A 87 20.42 4.22 1.75
CA SER A 87 21.29 5.31 2.17
C SER A 87 20.74 6.13 3.34
N ASP A 88 19.44 5.99 3.64
CA ASP A 88 18.70 6.81 4.60
C ASP A 88 18.38 6.10 5.93
N GLY A 89 18.87 4.87 6.09
CA GLY A 89 18.82 4.10 7.34
C GLY A 89 17.41 4.00 7.93
N GLU A 90 17.25 4.43 9.18
CA GLU A 90 15.99 4.32 9.92
C GLU A 90 14.87 5.25 9.42
N LYS A 91 15.21 6.24 8.57
CA LYS A 91 14.18 7.09 7.93
C LYS A 91 13.28 6.25 7.04
N GLY A 92 13.84 5.28 6.31
CA GLY A 92 13.12 4.30 5.50
C GLY A 92 12.45 4.88 4.25
N CYS A 93 12.80 6.09 3.82
CA CYS A 93 12.28 6.72 2.61
C CYS A 93 12.64 5.92 1.34
N GLU A 94 13.89 5.49 1.19
CA GLU A 94 14.31 4.65 0.07
C GLU A 94 13.65 3.27 0.14
N ARG A 95 13.57 2.69 1.34
CA ARG A 95 12.88 1.40 1.53
C ARG A 95 11.40 1.48 1.21
N ALA A 96 10.74 2.59 1.51
CA ALA A 96 9.35 2.83 1.11
C ALA A 96 9.17 2.80 -0.42
N VAL A 97 10.15 3.30 -1.18
CA VAL A 97 10.15 3.18 -2.64
C VAL A 97 10.33 1.74 -3.08
N LEU A 98 11.21 0.97 -2.42
CA LEU A 98 11.41 -0.45 -2.72
C LEU A 98 10.13 -1.26 -2.45
N ILE A 99 9.45 -1.01 -1.33
CA ILE A 99 8.13 -1.58 -1.04
C ILE A 99 7.14 -1.22 -2.14
N PHE A 100 7.05 0.06 -2.51
CA PHE A 100 6.13 0.52 -3.56
C PHE A 100 6.40 -0.14 -4.92
N LYS A 101 7.68 -0.28 -5.29
CA LYS A 101 8.11 -0.99 -6.49
C LYS A 101 7.74 -2.47 -6.43
N CYS A 102 7.98 -3.13 -5.30
CA CYS A 102 7.59 -4.52 -5.09
C CYS A 102 6.09 -4.72 -5.28
N VAL A 103 5.28 -3.82 -4.72
CA VAL A 103 3.82 -3.86 -4.87
C VAL A 103 3.42 -3.74 -6.33
N LYS A 104 3.95 -2.75 -7.04
CA LYS A 104 3.67 -2.55 -8.47
C LYS A 104 4.00 -3.77 -9.32
N GLU A 105 5.13 -4.43 -9.04
CA GLU A 105 5.63 -5.54 -9.86
C GLU A 105 4.98 -6.89 -9.53
N ASN A 106 4.56 -7.10 -8.28
CA ASN A 106 4.09 -8.40 -7.81
C ASN A 106 2.56 -8.47 -7.59
N ALA A 107 1.88 -7.35 -7.29
CA ALA A 107 0.43 -7.34 -7.12
C ALA A 107 -0.37 -7.89 -8.32
N PRO A 108 -0.01 -7.64 -9.61
CA PRO A 108 -0.71 -8.25 -10.73
C PRO A 108 -0.43 -9.75 -10.86
N LYS A 109 0.71 -10.24 -10.36
CA LYS A 109 1.15 -11.65 -10.47
C LYS A 109 0.51 -12.54 -9.42
N THR A 110 0.30 -12.03 -8.21
CA THR A 110 -0.18 -12.82 -7.07
C THR A 110 -1.70 -12.90 -6.99
N THR A 111 -2.47 -12.34 -7.93
CA THR A 111 -3.96 -12.41 -7.97
C THR A 111 -4.67 -11.91 -6.70
N VAL A 112 -3.97 -11.28 -5.75
CA VAL A 112 -4.51 -10.75 -4.48
C VAL A 112 -5.59 -9.69 -4.68
N LEU A 113 -5.62 -9.10 -5.89
CA LEU A 113 -6.58 -8.09 -6.31
C LEU A 113 -7.71 -8.66 -7.19
N GLN A 114 -7.65 -9.93 -7.59
CA GLN A 114 -8.57 -10.50 -8.59
C GLN A 114 -9.89 -11.05 -8.03
N GLY A 115 -10.14 -10.97 -6.72
CA GLY A 115 -11.31 -11.60 -6.08
C GLY A 115 -12.36 -10.67 -5.45
N SER A 116 -12.11 -9.36 -5.33
CA SER A 116 -13.05 -8.43 -4.65
C SER A 116 -14.00 -7.67 -5.59
N PHE A 117 -13.82 -7.80 -6.90
CA PHE A 117 -14.57 -7.02 -7.88
C PHE A 117 -14.89 -7.95 -9.05
N GLY A 118 -16.18 -8.04 -9.42
CA GLY A 118 -16.70 -8.87 -10.50
C GLY A 118 -16.15 -8.47 -11.90
N PRO A 119 -16.85 -8.80 -13.00
CA PRO A 119 -16.30 -8.90 -14.37
C PRO A 119 -15.83 -7.59 -15.04
N TRP A 120 -15.71 -6.48 -14.29
CA TRP A 120 -15.24 -5.18 -14.79
C TRP A 120 -13.69 -5.09 -14.73
N GLN A 121 -13.03 -5.80 -15.65
CA GLN A 121 -11.59 -6.08 -15.60
C GLN A 121 -10.64 -5.02 -16.22
N GLU A 122 -11.10 -3.80 -16.51
CA GLU A 122 -10.33 -2.86 -17.36
C GLU A 122 -9.50 -1.79 -16.63
N ASN A 123 -9.74 -1.45 -15.36
CA ASN A 123 -9.03 -0.34 -14.67
C ASN A 123 -8.14 -0.78 -13.48
N ARG A 124 -7.37 -1.85 -13.69
CA ARG A 124 -6.70 -2.68 -12.65
C ARG A 124 -5.50 -2.11 -11.89
N THR A 125 -5.05 -0.89 -12.14
CA THR A 125 -4.07 -0.24 -11.25
C THR A 125 -4.73 0.37 -10.01
N ASN A 126 -6.03 0.70 -10.07
CA ASN A 126 -6.69 1.61 -9.13
C ASN A 126 -6.96 1.07 -7.69
N THR A 127 -6.85 -0.23 -7.45
CA THR A 127 -7.17 -0.80 -6.11
C THR A 127 -5.99 -0.76 -5.14
N ALA A 128 -4.75 -0.98 -5.61
CA ALA A 128 -3.55 -0.66 -4.83
C ALA A 128 -3.42 0.86 -4.61
N ILE A 129 -3.87 1.63 -5.61
CA ILE A 129 -4.03 3.08 -5.51
C ILE A 129 -5.06 3.44 -4.42
N LEU A 130 -6.13 2.66 -4.22
CA LEU A 130 -7.13 2.88 -3.16
C LEU A 130 -6.56 2.66 -1.75
N TYR A 131 -5.74 1.63 -1.53
CA TYR A 131 -5.05 1.44 -0.24
C TYR A 131 -4.03 2.56 0.02
N CYS A 132 -3.23 2.91 -1.00
CA CYS A 132 -2.30 4.03 -0.92
C CYS A 132 -3.03 5.38 -0.72
N LYS A 133 -4.20 5.56 -1.34
CA LYS A 133 -5.09 6.72 -1.19
C LYS A 133 -5.72 6.77 0.20
N ALA A 134 -6.09 5.64 0.81
CA ALA A 134 -6.64 5.58 2.16
C ALA A 134 -5.57 5.94 3.21
N SER A 135 -4.35 5.40 3.08
CA SER A 135 -3.22 5.74 3.94
C SER A 135 -2.76 7.20 3.78
N LEU A 136 -2.68 7.72 2.56
CA LEU A 136 -2.24 9.12 2.32
C LEU A 136 -3.29 10.16 2.75
N LEU A 137 -4.59 9.85 2.68
CA LEU A 137 -5.66 10.78 3.03
C LEU A 137 -6.08 10.71 4.51
N GLY A 138 -5.43 9.87 5.34
CA GLY A 138 -5.79 9.71 6.76
C GLY A 138 -7.23 9.25 6.98
N LYS A 139 -7.83 8.57 6.00
CA LYS A 139 -9.16 7.98 6.11
C LYS A 139 -9.01 6.51 6.46
N VAL A 140 -8.57 6.22 7.69
CA VAL A 140 -8.82 4.92 8.31
C VAL A 140 -10.25 4.98 8.83
N GLY A 141 -11.18 4.85 7.88
CA GLY A 141 -12.60 4.63 8.10
C GLY A 141 -12.96 3.42 7.24
N PHE A 142 -12.85 2.26 7.86
CA PHE A 142 -13.25 0.96 7.35
C PHE A 142 -14.70 1.05 6.85
N ASP A 143 -14.90 0.98 5.54
CA ASP A 143 -16.12 0.39 5.01
C ASP A 143 -15.93 0.01 3.54
N VAL A 144 -16.13 -1.29 3.28
CA VAL A 144 -16.49 -1.83 1.97
C VAL A 144 -15.44 -1.70 0.86
N CYS A 145 -14.49 -2.65 0.83
CA CYS A 145 -13.97 -3.13 -0.45
C CYS A 145 -14.30 -4.59 -0.72
N CYS A 146 -15.31 -5.13 -0.02
CA CYS A 146 -16.05 -6.31 -0.43
C CYS A 146 -17.50 -6.21 0.03
N GLY A 147 -18.43 -6.39 -0.91
CA GLY A 147 -19.82 -6.72 -0.65
C GLY A 147 -20.70 -5.56 -0.19
N TYR A 148 -21.52 -5.05 -1.11
CA TYR A 148 -22.77 -4.31 -0.86
C TYR A 148 -22.70 -3.12 0.11
N PHE A 149 -22.68 -1.90 -0.44
CA PHE A 149 -23.34 -0.77 0.20
C PHE A 149 -24.36 -0.19 -0.79
N VAL A 150 -25.61 -0.60 -0.59
CA VAL A 150 -26.79 0.14 -1.02
C VAL A 150 -26.76 1.50 -0.29
N PRO A 151 -27.03 2.62 -0.95
CA PRO A 151 -27.02 3.92 -0.27
C PRO A 151 -28.18 3.96 0.73
N LEU A 152 -27.85 4.14 2.00
CA LEU A 152 -28.78 4.62 3.02
C LEU A 152 -28.28 5.99 3.45
N PHE A 153 -28.83 7.05 2.87
CA PHE A 153 -29.24 8.26 3.58
C PHE A 153 -30.06 9.15 2.62
N GLN A 154 -31.36 9.19 2.92
CA GLN A 154 -32.43 10.15 2.54
C GLN A 154 -32.81 10.35 1.07
#